data_AF-A0A6J6LSE7-F1
#
_entry.id   AF-A0A6J6LSE7-F1
#
_cell.length_a   1.000
_cell.length_b   1.000
_cell.length_c   1.000
_cell.angle_alpha   90.00
_cell.angle_beta   90.00
_cell.angle_gamma   90.00
#
_symmetry.space_group_name_H-M   'P 1'
#
loop_
_entity.id
_entity.type
_entity.pdbx_description
1 polymer ?
#
loop_
_entity_poly.entity_id
_entity_poly.type
_entity_poly.pdbx_seq_one_letter_code
_entity_poly.pdbx_strand_id
1 'polypeptide(L)'
;MPAMTLLVLMISTLGFSRLGQDVAIFTYILGAVHGLSVAYWIGGLMLLSRVILIGPGGEDLVGAVLAFSKHSVLAFGVTLFTGSLQIYLLDSASILSSGHGRLGVLKIIITAVMVFIVFAFKNFVHQNFAGDSSLTRKMAWRLRRAVTVELGFAVFALVVTSWMISTQPPKAVAQLSAPTATYAFREELRNDRFRVVISMTPGQTGINAMRIELIEPRRINNFTVKLIPQAIGYSGIQINVPLTSQGAAIVSGDGTFVLNVPGIWNIEISGTTTTGDLEKLATTFAVTEASAISTVTTLPTVVSLPTTATTLSSVITLPPVTTLPSVITLPPASTTVGG
;
A
#
# COMPACT_ATOMS: atom_id res chain seq x y z
N MET A 1 -32.18 -3.58 -16.12
CA MET A 1 -31.78 -3.82 -14.71
C MET A 1 -30.34 -4.33 -14.53
N PRO A 2 -29.77 -5.28 -15.30
CA PRO A 2 -28.44 -5.84 -14.98
C PRO A 2 -27.27 -4.85 -15.09
N ALA A 3 -27.33 -3.88 -16.00
CA ALA A 3 -26.28 -2.87 -16.20
C ALA A 3 -26.11 -1.92 -14.99
N MET A 4 -27.21 -1.52 -14.35
CA MET A 4 -27.17 -0.67 -13.15
C MET A 4 -26.53 -1.40 -11.98
N THR A 5 -26.88 -2.68 -11.78
CA THR A 5 -26.28 -3.51 -10.73
C THR A 5 -24.78 -3.67 -10.93
N LEU A 6 -24.33 -3.89 -12.17
CA LEU A 6 -22.92 -4.00 -12.49
C LEU A 6 -22.16 -2.71 -12.20
N LEU A 7 -22.71 -1.55 -12.58
CA LEU A 7 -22.10 -0.25 -12.30
C LEU A 7 -22.00 0.04 -10.80
N VAL A 8 -23.05 -0.25 -10.04
CA VAL A 8 -23.05 -0.09 -8.58
C VAL A 8 -21.98 -0.97 -7.94
N LEU A 9 -21.87 -2.23 -8.35
CA LEU A 9 -20.84 -3.14 -7.85
C LEU A 9 -19.43 -2.64 -8.20
N MET A 10 -19.20 -2.24 -9.44
CA MET A 10 -17.92 -1.72 -9.89
C MET A 10 -17.48 -0.50 -9.07
N ILE A 11 -18.36 0.48 -8.88
CA ILE A 11 -18.03 1.69 -8.10
C ILE A 11 -17.82 1.34 -6.62
N SER A 12 -18.59 0.38 -6.08
CA SER A 12 -18.43 -0.06 -4.69
C SER A 12 -17.06 -0.68 -4.42
N THR A 13 -16.38 -1.24 -5.43
CA THR A 13 -15.01 -1.74 -5.28
C THR A 13 -14.01 -0.66 -4.86
N LEU A 14 -14.28 0.62 -5.16
CA LEU A 14 -13.45 1.74 -4.72
C LEU A 14 -13.39 1.86 -3.19
N GLY A 15 -14.42 1.39 -2.48
CA GLY A 15 -14.40 1.33 -1.02
C GLY A 15 -13.31 0.42 -0.46
N PHE A 16 -12.86 -0.54 -1.26
CA PHE A 16 -11.86 -1.54 -0.90
C PHE A 16 -10.42 -1.15 -1.31
N SER A 17 -10.19 0.10 -1.72
CA SER A 17 -8.88 0.59 -2.16
C SER A 17 -7.77 0.50 -1.10
N ARG A 18 -8.13 0.22 0.17
CA ARG A 18 -7.23 0.12 1.32
C ARG A 18 -7.27 -1.25 2.00
N LEU A 19 -7.76 -2.29 1.31
CA LEU A 19 -7.72 -3.65 1.84
C LEU A 19 -6.30 -4.05 2.25
N GLY A 20 -6.16 -4.63 3.44
CA GLY A 20 -4.87 -5.03 4.02
C GLY A 20 -4.14 -3.94 4.82
N GLN A 21 -4.72 -2.74 4.94
CA GLN A 21 -4.23 -1.70 5.85
C GLN A 21 -4.97 -1.77 7.21
N ASP A 22 -4.36 -1.28 8.28
CA ASP A 22 -4.98 -1.19 9.61
C ASP A 22 -6.01 -0.03 9.65
N VAL A 23 -7.18 -0.24 9.03
CA VAL A 23 -8.26 0.75 8.97
C VAL A 23 -9.56 0.20 9.54
N ALA A 24 -10.32 1.08 10.20
CA ALA A 24 -11.63 0.72 10.73
C ALA A 24 -12.56 0.18 9.62
N ILE A 25 -13.34 -0.86 9.93
CA ILE A 25 -14.24 -1.51 8.96
C ILE A 25 -15.22 -0.54 8.30
N PHE A 26 -15.65 0.49 9.02
CA PHE A 26 -16.53 1.54 8.50
C PHE A 26 -15.89 2.33 7.35
N THR A 27 -14.56 2.39 7.25
CA THR A 27 -13.85 3.08 6.17
C THR A 27 -14.20 2.50 4.80
N TYR A 28 -14.39 1.18 4.72
CA TYR A 28 -14.76 0.49 3.48
C TYR A 28 -16.19 0.85 3.03
N ILE A 29 -17.13 0.80 3.97
CA ILE A 29 -18.54 1.15 3.73
C ILE A 29 -18.65 2.62 3.32
N LEU A 30 -17.99 3.51 4.06
CA LEU A 30 -17.96 4.94 3.77
C LEU A 30 -17.35 5.21 2.39
N GLY A 31 -16.31 4.47 2.00
CA GLY A 31 -15.70 4.61 0.68
C GLY A 31 -16.60 4.18 -0.46
N ALA A 32 -17.33 3.07 -0.30
CA ALA A 32 -18.32 2.63 -1.28
C ALA A 32 -19.46 3.64 -1.41
N VAL A 33 -20.03 4.10 -0.28
CA VAL A 33 -21.11 5.09 -0.26
C VAL A 33 -20.64 6.43 -0.84
N HIS A 34 -19.43 6.89 -0.49
CA HIS A 34 -18.84 8.10 -1.05
C HIS A 34 -18.69 7.99 -2.57
N GLY A 35 -18.09 6.90 -3.06
CA GLY A 35 -17.89 6.67 -4.49
C GLY A 35 -19.19 6.64 -5.27
N LEU A 36 -20.21 5.93 -4.78
CA LEU A 36 -21.54 5.87 -5.40
C LEU A 36 -22.23 7.23 -5.43
N SER A 37 -22.12 7.97 -4.33
CA SER A 37 -22.69 9.30 -4.19
C SER A 37 -22.05 10.31 -5.15
N VAL A 38 -20.71 10.29 -5.25
CA VAL A 38 -19.93 11.10 -6.19
C VAL A 38 -20.28 10.73 -7.64
N ALA A 39 -20.36 9.44 -7.97
CA ALA A 39 -20.70 8.97 -9.30
C ALA A 39 -22.11 9.42 -9.73
N TYR A 40 -23.09 9.34 -8.83
CA TYR A 40 -24.44 9.83 -9.08
C TYR A 40 -24.47 11.34 -9.34
N TRP A 41 -23.80 12.11 -8.49
CA TRP A 41 -23.78 13.58 -8.59
C TRP A 41 -23.01 14.06 -9.82
N ILE A 42 -21.75 13.67 -9.98
CA ILE A 42 -20.91 14.10 -11.11
C ILE A 42 -21.43 13.52 -12.44
N GLY A 43 -21.85 12.26 -12.45
CA GLY A 43 -22.41 11.63 -13.64
C GLY A 43 -23.70 12.30 -14.10
N GLY A 44 -24.58 12.66 -13.16
CA GLY A 44 -25.79 13.43 -13.45
C GLY A 44 -25.48 14.84 -13.96
N LEU A 45 -24.51 15.54 -13.35
CA LEU A 45 -24.03 16.84 -13.83
C LEU A 45 -23.46 16.75 -15.26
N MET A 46 -22.70 15.70 -15.56
CA MET A 46 -22.13 15.49 -16.90
C MET A 46 -23.23 15.31 -17.94
N LEU A 47 -24.25 14.48 -17.67
CA LEU A 47 -25.39 14.31 -18.57
C LEU A 47 -26.18 15.61 -18.74
N LEU A 48 -26.45 16.31 -17.63
CA LEU A 48 -27.17 17.57 -17.66
C LEU A 48 -26.41 18.64 -18.46
N SER A 49 -25.09 18.72 -18.28
CA SER A 49 -24.22 19.59 -19.06
C SER A 49 -24.40 19.32 -20.54
N ARG A 50 -24.30 18.05 -20.98
CA ARG A 50 -24.45 17.67 -22.39
C ARG A 50 -25.78 18.14 -22.98
N VAL A 51 -26.88 17.96 -22.26
CA VAL A 51 -28.22 18.32 -22.76
C VAL A 51 -28.36 19.83 -22.88
N ILE A 52 -27.91 20.60 -21.89
CA ILE A 52 -27.98 22.07 -21.91
C ILE A 52 -27.03 22.67 -22.97
N LEU A 53 -25.91 22.00 -23.25
CA LEU A 53 -24.96 22.44 -24.29
C LEU A 53 -25.58 22.43 -25.70
N ILE A 54 -26.63 21.63 -25.94
CA ILE A 54 -27.29 21.46 -27.25
C ILE A 54 -28.20 22.64 -27.61
N GLY A 55 -28.84 23.30 -26.64
CA GLY A 55 -29.70 24.46 -26.92
C GLY A 55 -30.69 24.80 -25.81
N PRO A 56 -31.50 25.86 -25.99
CA PRO A 56 -32.64 26.13 -25.12
C PRO A 56 -33.63 24.95 -25.21
N GLY A 57 -34.19 24.54 -24.08
CA GLY A 57 -35.11 23.40 -24.00
C GLY A 57 -36.49 23.79 -23.49
N GLY A 58 -37.46 22.94 -23.83
CA GLY A 58 -38.84 23.04 -23.37
C GLY A 58 -39.05 22.44 -21.97
N GLU A 59 -40.31 22.12 -21.67
CA GLU A 59 -40.78 21.68 -20.35
C GLU A 59 -40.06 20.43 -19.84
N ASP A 60 -39.73 19.47 -20.72
CA ASP A 60 -38.99 18.25 -20.35
C ASP A 60 -37.59 18.54 -19.81
N LEU A 61 -36.88 19.54 -20.37
CA LEU A 61 -35.56 19.93 -19.87
C LEU A 61 -35.68 20.64 -18.53
N VAL A 62 -36.67 21.51 -18.37
CA VAL A 62 -36.95 22.19 -17.10
C VAL A 62 -37.29 21.16 -16.02
N GLY A 63 -38.17 20.20 -16.33
CA GLY A 63 -38.52 19.09 -15.46
C GLY A 63 -37.31 18.25 -15.06
N ALA A 64 -36.44 17.92 -16.00
CA ALA A 64 -35.20 17.19 -15.74
C ALA A 64 -34.22 17.98 -14.85
N VAL A 65 -34.05 19.29 -15.09
CA VAL A 65 -33.19 20.17 -14.26
C VAL A 65 -33.73 20.25 -12.83
N LEU A 66 -35.04 20.42 -12.65
CA LEU A 66 -35.67 20.49 -11.33
C LEU A 66 -35.58 19.17 -10.59
N ALA A 67 -35.84 18.05 -11.27
CA ALA A 67 -35.70 16.71 -10.72
C ALA A 67 -34.24 16.44 -10.30
N PHE A 68 -33.27 16.76 -11.16
CA PHE A 68 -31.86 16.59 -10.86
C PHE A 68 -31.43 17.47 -9.68
N SER A 69 -31.83 18.74 -9.65
CA SER A 69 -31.51 19.69 -8.55
C SER A 69 -31.96 19.16 -7.19
N LYS A 70 -33.18 18.58 -7.10
CA LYS A 70 -33.69 17.97 -5.86
C LYS A 70 -32.83 16.79 -5.39
N HIS A 71 -32.45 15.89 -6.28
CA HIS A 71 -31.67 14.69 -5.92
C HIS A 71 -30.18 14.99 -5.72
N SER A 72 -29.65 15.97 -6.44
CA SER A 72 -28.26 16.42 -6.36
C SER A 72 -27.91 16.92 -4.97
N VAL A 73 -28.82 17.61 -4.27
CA VAL A 73 -28.58 18.08 -2.89
C VAL A 73 -28.36 16.91 -1.93
N LEU A 74 -29.14 15.84 -2.06
CA LEU A 74 -29.01 14.65 -1.22
C LEU A 74 -27.70 13.91 -1.51
N ALA A 75 -27.38 13.68 -2.77
CA ALA A 75 -26.10 13.05 -3.15
C ALA A 75 -24.91 13.90 -2.70
N PHE A 76 -24.96 15.21 -2.92
CA PHE A 76 -23.93 16.12 -2.45
C PHE A 76 -23.75 16.06 -0.91
N GLY A 77 -24.85 16.06 -0.15
CA GLY A 77 -24.81 15.93 1.31
C GLY A 77 -24.16 14.62 1.79
N VAL A 78 -24.50 13.49 1.16
CA VAL A 78 -23.89 12.19 1.46
C VAL A 78 -22.39 12.20 1.12
N THR A 79 -22.00 12.77 -0.02
CA THR A 79 -20.59 12.92 -0.43
C THR A 79 -19.81 13.73 0.61
N LEU A 80 -20.34 14.88 1.05
CA LEU A 80 -19.69 15.75 2.03
C LEU A 80 -19.53 15.05 3.38
N PHE A 81 -20.58 14.40 3.88
CA PHE A 81 -20.56 13.69 5.15
C PHE A 81 -19.55 12.54 5.14
N THR A 82 -19.66 11.65 4.15
CA THR A 82 -18.77 10.49 4.03
C THR A 82 -17.31 10.89 3.80
N GLY A 83 -17.05 11.90 2.97
CA GLY A 83 -15.70 12.38 2.70
C GLY A 83 -15.04 13.02 3.94
N SER A 84 -15.82 13.80 4.71
CA SER A 84 -15.32 14.40 5.96
C SER A 84 -14.98 13.33 7.00
N LEU A 85 -15.84 12.33 7.13
CA LEU A 85 -15.62 11.22 8.06
C LEU A 85 -14.41 10.37 7.65
N GLN A 86 -14.18 10.15 6.35
CA GLN A 86 -12.98 9.46 5.87
C GLN A 86 -11.69 10.21 6.23
N ILE A 87 -11.63 11.53 6.04
CA ILE A 87 -10.47 12.34 6.43
C ILE A 87 -10.25 12.26 7.95
N TYR A 88 -11.33 12.34 8.74
CA TYR A 88 -11.25 12.20 10.19
C TYR A 88 -10.70 10.82 10.62
N LEU A 89 -11.17 9.74 9.98
CA LEU A 89 -10.74 8.38 10.28
C LEU A 89 -9.30 8.09 9.85
N LEU A 90 -8.82 8.70 8.76
CA LEU A 90 -7.51 8.43 8.17
C LEU A 90 -6.39 9.35 8.70
N ASP A 91 -6.69 10.63 8.97
CA ASP A 91 -5.69 11.62 9.39
C ASP A 91 -5.93 12.12 10.82
N SER A 92 -7.19 12.36 11.22
CA SER A 92 -7.52 12.85 12.56
C SER A 92 -6.65 14.06 12.98
N ALA A 93 -5.95 14.01 14.12
CA ALA A 93 -5.06 15.07 14.61
C ALA A 93 -3.85 15.38 13.71
N SER A 94 -3.51 14.47 12.78
CA SER A 94 -2.37 14.63 11.86
C SER A 94 -2.74 15.31 10.53
N ILE A 95 -3.93 15.89 10.42
CA ILE A 95 -4.44 16.52 9.21
C ILE A 95 -3.57 17.68 8.68
N LEU A 96 -2.85 18.39 9.56
CA LEU A 96 -1.95 19.48 9.15
C LEU A 96 -0.48 19.06 9.06
N SER A 97 -0.09 17.96 9.72
CA SER A 97 1.30 17.52 9.80
C SER A 97 1.67 16.49 8.71
N SER A 98 0.70 15.71 8.22
CA SER A 98 0.93 14.66 7.22
C SER A 98 0.82 15.20 5.77
N GLY A 99 1.45 14.50 4.82
CA GLY A 99 1.27 14.78 3.40
C GLY A 99 -0.17 14.51 2.94
N HIS A 100 -0.76 13.40 3.40
CA HIS A 100 -2.13 13.01 3.07
C HIS A 100 -3.16 14.03 3.61
N GLY A 101 -3.00 14.43 4.88
CA GLY A 101 -3.90 15.35 5.57
C GLY A 101 -3.95 16.73 4.92
N ARG A 102 -2.79 17.29 4.51
CA ARG A 102 -2.73 18.58 3.82
C ARG A 102 -3.50 18.58 2.49
N LEU A 103 -3.43 17.47 1.74
CA LEU A 103 -4.26 17.27 0.54
C LEU A 103 -5.74 17.13 0.89
N GLY A 104 -6.05 16.48 2.03
CA GLY A 104 -7.40 16.45 2.60
C GLY A 104 -7.95 17.84 2.88
N VAL A 105 -7.16 18.74 3.49
CA VAL A 105 -7.54 20.14 3.73
C VAL A 105 -7.79 20.87 2.42
N LEU A 106 -6.90 20.72 1.44
CA LEU A 106 -7.09 21.31 0.10
C LEU A 106 -8.43 20.85 -0.52
N LYS A 107 -8.74 19.56 -0.42
CA LYS A 107 -10.02 19.01 -0.91
C LYS A 107 -11.23 19.58 -0.15
N ILE A 108 -11.12 19.78 1.16
CA ILE A 108 -12.17 20.43 1.97
C ILE A 108 -12.40 21.88 1.49
N ILE A 109 -11.33 22.65 1.25
CA ILE A 109 -11.42 24.02 0.74
C ILE A 109 -12.11 24.05 -0.63
N ILE A 110 -11.69 23.17 -1.56
CA ILE A 110 -12.32 23.04 -2.87
C ILE A 110 -13.81 22.72 -2.72
N THR A 111 -14.14 21.77 -1.86
CA THR A 111 -15.53 21.37 -1.61
C THR A 111 -16.34 22.54 -1.04
N ALA A 112 -15.79 23.31 -0.11
CA ALA A 112 -16.45 24.50 0.45
C ALA A 112 -16.73 25.57 -0.62
N VAL A 113 -15.81 25.79 -1.55
CA VAL A 113 -16.03 26.68 -2.71
C VAL A 113 -17.16 26.14 -3.59
N MET A 114 -17.21 24.84 -3.85
CA MET A 114 -18.30 24.21 -4.61
C MET A 114 -19.65 24.38 -3.91
N VAL A 115 -19.72 24.15 -2.59
CA VAL A 115 -20.92 24.41 -1.77
C VAL A 115 -21.41 25.84 -2.00
N PHE A 116 -20.50 26.81 -1.86
CA PHE A 116 -20.83 28.22 -2.02
C PHE A 116 -21.41 28.53 -3.40
N ILE A 117 -20.79 28.01 -4.49
CA ILE A 117 -21.26 28.20 -5.86
C ILE A 117 -22.66 27.61 -6.05
N VAL A 118 -22.89 26.38 -5.56
CA VAL A 118 -24.18 25.69 -5.68
C VAL A 118 -25.28 26.46 -4.95
N PHE A 119 -25.03 26.90 -3.71
CA PHE A 119 -26.00 27.68 -2.94
C PHE A 119 -26.28 29.05 -3.57
N ALA A 120 -25.25 29.76 -4.03
CA ALA A 120 -25.41 31.04 -4.73
C ALA A 120 -26.25 30.88 -6.01
N PHE A 121 -26.00 29.82 -6.78
CA PHE A 121 -26.76 29.51 -7.98
C PHE A 121 -28.21 29.12 -7.66
N LYS A 122 -28.43 28.28 -6.65
CA LYS A 122 -29.78 27.85 -6.25
C LYS A 122 -30.63 29.02 -5.74
N ASN A 123 -30.02 29.95 -5.00
CA ASN A 123 -30.68 31.18 -4.55
C ASN A 123 -31.04 32.08 -5.73
N PHE A 124 -30.13 32.22 -6.70
CA PHE A 124 -30.41 32.93 -7.95
C PHE A 124 -31.56 32.28 -8.74
N VAL A 125 -31.58 30.95 -8.86
CA VAL A 125 -32.65 30.23 -9.57
C VAL A 125 -33.99 30.38 -8.86
N HIS A 126 -34.07 30.13 -7.55
CA HIS A 126 -35.34 30.25 -6.83
C HIS A 126 -35.95 31.66 -6.91
N GLN A 127 -35.13 32.71 -6.89
CA GLN A 127 -35.61 34.09 -6.99
C GLN A 127 -36.06 34.48 -8.41
N ASN A 128 -35.51 33.85 -9.45
CA ASN A 128 -35.73 34.26 -10.85
C ASN A 128 -36.59 33.27 -11.67
N PHE A 129 -36.93 32.08 -11.15
CA PHE A 129 -37.57 30.99 -11.92
C PHE A 129 -38.90 30.47 -11.35
N ALA A 130 -39.44 31.02 -10.26
CA ALA A 130 -40.61 30.44 -9.58
C ALA A 130 -41.95 30.48 -10.38
N GLY A 131 -41.93 30.81 -11.69
CA GLY A 131 -43.14 30.89 -12.50
C GLY A 131 -43.01 30.68 -14.03
N ASP A 132 -41.84 30.29 -14.56
CA ASP A 132 -41.63 30.16 -16.03
C ASP A 132 -41.48 28.69 -16.47
N SER A 133 -42.19 28.28 -17.52
CA SER A 133 -42.21 26.89 -18.04
C SER A 133 -41.14 26.60 -19.12
N SER A 134 -40.33 27.59 -19.52
CA SER A 134 -39.33 27.43 -20.59
C SER A 134 -37.99 28.10 -20.28
N LEU A 135 -36.89 27.52 -20.79
CA LEU A 135 -35.55 28.10 -20.65
C LEU A 135 -35.27 29.09 -21.79
N THR A 136 -35.38 30.39 -21.50
CA THR A 136 -34.92 31.44 -22.43
C THR A 136 -33.43 31.26 -22.76
N ARG A 137 -33.02 31.70 -23.96
CA ARG A 137 -31.63 31.60 -24.45
C ARG A 137 -30.58 32.16 -23.46
N LYS A 138 -30.87 33.31 -22.85
CA LYS A 138 -29.99 33.95 -21.84
C LYS A 138 -29.88 33.10 -20.56
N MET A 139 -30.96 32.42 -20.20
CA MET A 139 -31.04 31.55 -19.03
C MET A 139 -30.27 30.25 -19.24
N ALA A 140 -30.49 29.61 -20.39
CA ALA A 140 -29.75 28.42 -20.81
C ALA A 140 -28.23 28.68 -20.83
N TRP A 141 -27.80 29.87 -21.28
CA TRP A 141 -26.39 30.25 -21.27
C TRP A 141 -25.81 30.42 -19.86
N ARG A 142 -26.56 31.03 -18.92
CA ARG A 142 -26.15 31.17 -17.52
C ARG A 142 -26.05 29.81 -16.83
N LEU A 143 -27.03 28.94 -17.05
CA LEU A 143 -27.04 27.58 -16.53
C LEU A 143 -25.87 26.76 -17.10
N ARG A 144 -25.61 26.85 -18.41
CA ARG A 144 -24.45 26.23 -19.07
C ARG A 144 -23.13 26.64 -18.40
N ARG A 145 -22.94 27.94 -18.15
CA ARG A 145 -21.73 28.45 -17.51
C ARG A 145 -21.59 27.94 -16.07
N ALA A 146 -22.67 27.96 -15.29
CA ALA A 146 -22.66 27.46 -13.92
C ALA A 146 -22.33 25.97 -13.85
N VAL A 147 -23.03 25.14 -14.65
CA VAL A 147 -22.81 23.68 -14.69
C VAL A 147 -21.40 23.35 -15.18
N THR A 148 -20.87 24.07 -16.17
CA THR A 148 -19.50 23.83 -16.68
C THR A 148 -18.44 24.18 -15.62
N VAL A 149 -18.64 25.26 -14.86
CA VAL A 149 -17.76 25.64 -13.75
C VAL A 149 -17.80 24.59 -12.64
N GLU A 150 -19.00 24.15 -12.26
CA GLU A 150 -19.18 23.10 -11.24
C GLU A 150 -18.50 21.79 -11.66
N LEU A 151 -18.66 21.37 -12.92
CA LEU A 151 -17.99 20.21 -13.47
C LEU A 151 -16.45 20.36 -13.46
N GLY A 152 -15.94 21.55 -13.75
CA GLY A 152 -14.50 21.84 -13.67
C GLY A 152 -13.94 21.66 -12.25
N PHE A 153 -14.65 22.17 -11.24
CA PHE A 153 -14.28 21.94 -9.84
C PHE A 153 -14.40 20.47 -9.42
N ALA A 154 -15.41 19.76 -9.91
CA ALA A 154 -15.56 18.32 -9.66
C ALA A 154 -14.39 17.52 -10.22
N VAL A 155 -13.96 17.80 -11.46
CA VAL A 155 -12.76 17.21 -12.06
C VAL A 155 -11.51 17.55 -11.24
N PHE A 156 -11.36 18.79 -10.80
CA PHE A 156 -10.24 19.19 -9.95
C PHE A 156 -10.20 18.43 -8.61
N ALA A 157 -11.35 18.23 -7.97
CA ALA A 157 -11.46 17.42 -6.76
C ALA A 157 -11.08 15.94 -7.00
N LEU A 158 -11.40 15.39 -8.17
CA LEU A 158 -10.98 14.04 -8.57
C LEU A 158 -9.46 13.96 -8.80
N VAL A 159 -8.85 14.98 -9.40
CA VAL A 159 -7.38 15.06 -9.54
C VAL A 159 -6.70 15.07 -8.17
N VAL A 160 -7.19 15.89 -7.23
CA VAL A 160 -6.69 15.88 -5.85
C VAL A 160 -6.89 14.52 -5.19
N THR A 161 -8.03 13.87 -5.41
CA THR A 161 -8.30 12.52 -4.88
C THR A 161 -7.33 11.49 -5.47
N SER A 162 -7.05 11.54 -6.76
CA SER A 162 -6.05 10.70 -7.42
C SER A 162 -4.67 10.90 -6.84
N TRP A 163 -4.27 12.16 -6.59
CA TRP A 163 -3.02 12.47 -5.92
C TRP A 163 -2.97 11.92 -4.49
N MET A 164 -4.07 12.02 -3.73
CA MET A 164 -4.17 11.46 -2.39
C MET A 164 -3.99 9.94 -2.35
N ILE A 165 -4.37 9.19 -3.38
CA ILE A 165 -4.16 7.73 -3.45
C ILE A 165 -2.66 7.38 -3.40
N SER A 166 -1.81 8.23 -3.99
CA SER A 166 -0.35 8.05 -3.96
C SER A 166 0.28 8.38 -2.60
N THR A 167 -0.50 8.86 -1.63
CA THR A 167 0.00 9.22 -0.29
C THR A 167 -0.50 8.25 0.77
N GLN A 168 0.35 7.96 1.76
CA GLN A 168 -0.01 7.08 2.87
C GLN A 168 -0.63 7.91 3.99
N PRO A 169 -1.89 7.66 4.37
CA PRO A 169 -2.49 8.29 5.54
C PRO A 169 -1.80 7.76 6.81
N PRO A 170 -1.64 8.60 7.84
CA PRO A 170 -0.97 8.21 9.08
C PRO A 170 -1.60 7.02 9.80
N LYS A 171 -2.91 6.80 9.63
CA LYS A 171 -3.62 5.70 10.29
C LYS A 171 -3.80 4.44 9.43
N ALA A 172 -3.53 4.47 8.12
CA ALA A 172 -3.66 3.27 7.28
C ALA A 172 -2.30 2.64 6.99
N VAL A 173 -1.55 2.33 8.05
CA VAL A 173 -0.31 1.58 7.92
C VAL A 173 -0.68 0.10 7.90
N ALA A 174 -0.18 -0.64 6.90
CA ALA A 174 -0.31 -2.09 6.95
C ALA A 174 0.47 -2.57 8.18
N GLN A 175 -0.21 -3.20 9.14
CA GLN A 175 0.48 -4.11 10.05
C GLN A 175 0.99 -5.26 9.17
N LEU A 176 2.19 -5.08 8.61
CA LEU A 176 3.02 -6.22 8.31
C LEU A 176 3.22 -6.90 9.66
N SER A 177 2.42 -7.93 9.93
CA SER A 177 2.90 -9.07 10.69
C SER A 177 4.06 -9.67 9.89
N ALA A 178 5.17 -8.94 9.79
CA ALA A 178 6.44 -9.56 9.49
C ALA A 178 6.57 -10.68 10.52
N PRO A 179 6.91 -11.92 10.11
CA PRO A 179 7.18 -12.97 11.07
C PRO A 179 8.16 -12.38 12.10
N THR A 180 7.71 -12.18 13.33
CA THR A 180 8.60 -11.73 14.39
C THR A 180 9.61 -12.85 14.53
N ALA A 181 10.82 -12.65 14.00
CA ALA A 181 11.89 -13.61 14.19
C ALA A 181 12.06 -13.79 15.70
N THR A 182 11.80 -15.00 16.20
CA THR A 182 12.00 -15.32 17.60
C THR A 182 13.50 -15.38 17.83
N TYR A 183 14.04 -14.32 18.40
CA TYR A 183 15.44 -14.25 18.80
C TYR A 183 15.60 -14.87 20.18
N ALA A 184 16.61 -15.73 20.34
CA ALA A 184 16.96 -16.29 21.64
C ALA A 184 17.55 -15.22 22.58
N PHE A 185 18.20 -14.22 22.00
CA PHE A 185 18.75 -13.08 22.70
C PHE A 185 18.35 -11.79 22.00
N ARG A 186 17.80 -10.82 22.75
CA ARG A 186 17.50 -9.48 22.25
C ARG A 186 17.70 -8.47 23.36
N GLU A 187 18.55 -7.48 23.12
CA GLU A 187 18.86 -6.45 24.10
C GLU A 187 18.98 -5.07 23.43
N GLU A 188 18.41 -4.06 24.07
CA GLU A 188 18.57 -2.65 23.70
C GLU A 188 19.64 -2.03 24.60
N LEU A 189 20.71 -1.56 23.97
CA LEU A 189 21.81 -0.88 24.62
C LEU A 189 21.76 0.60 24.28
N ARG A 190 21.79 1.45 25.29
CA ARG A 190 21.63 2.89 25.11
C ARG A 190 22.45 3.72 26.09
N ASN A 191 22.91 4.87 25.61
CA ASN A 191 23.37 6.03 26.39
C ASN A 191 22.80 7.32 25.76
N ASP A 192 23.30 8.49 26.17
CA ASP A 192 22.78 9.79 25.73
C ASP A 192 22.90 10.05 24.21
N ARG A 193 23.81 9.35 23.50
CA ARG A 193 24.11 9.63 22.08
C ARG A 193 24.16 8.39 21.18
N PHE A 194 24.03 7.21 21.76
CA PHE A 194 24.21 5.93 21.07
C PHE A 194 23.14 4.94 21.52
N ARG A 195 22.36 4.43 20.57
CA ARG A 195 21.29 3.47 20.82
C ARG A 195 21.29 2.38 19.77
N VAL A 196 21.46 1.14 20.21
CA VAL A 196 21.58 -0.04 19.36
C VAL A 196 20.73 -1.16 19.93
N VAL A 197 20.03 -1.89 19.06
CA VAL A 197 19.37 -3.15 19.42
C VAL A 197 20.14 -4.29 18.78
N ILE A 198 20.60 -5.23 19.60
CA ILE A 198 21.20 -6.47 19.14
C ILE A 198 20.17 -7.58 19.31
N SER A 199 20.08 -8.46 18.30
CA SER A 199 19.20 -9.63 18.34
C SER A 199 19.92 -10.82 17.72
N MET A 200 19.91 -11.97 18.37
CA MET A 200 20.66 -13.16 17.95
C MET A 200 19.84 -14.44 18.09
N THR A 201 20.09 -15.39 17.19
CA THR A 201 19.46 -16.71 17.17
C THR A 201 20.42 -17.75 16.57
N PRO A 202 20.47 -19.01 17.07
CA PRO A 202 19.74 -19.54 18.22
C PRO A 202 20.40 -19.23 19.59
N GLY A 203 21.56 -18.57 19.63
CA GLY A 203 22.29 -18.32 20.89
C GLY A 203 22.98 -19.56 21.45
N GLN A 204 23.37 -20.49 20.57
CA GLN A 204 23.99 -21.78 20.92
C GLN A 204 25.39 -21.90 20.30
N THR A 205 26.18 -22.88 20.72
CA THR A 205 27.43 -23.21 20.01
C THR A 205 27.13 -23.60 18.56
N GLY A 206 28.03 -23.27 17.64
CA GLY A 206 27.83 -23.47 16.20
C GLY A 206 27.32 -22.22 15.47
N ILE A 207 26.60 -22.43 14.37
CA ILE A 207 26.19 -21.36 13.46
C ILE A 207 25.08 -20.52 14.10
N ASN A 208 25.29 -19.22 14.14
CA ASN A 208 24.31 -18.25 14.62
C ASN A 208 24.05 -17.20 13.55
N ALA A 209 22.95 -16.46 13.71
CA ALA A 209 22.65 -15.25 12.98
C ALA A 209 22.42 -14.12 13.97
N MET A 210 22.86 -12.91 13.61
CA MET A 210 22.70 -11.72 14.44
C MET A 210 22.17 -10.55 13.61
N ARG A 211 21.17 -9.85 14.12
CA ARG A 211 20.69 -8.57 13.60
C ARG A 211 21.15 -7.46 14.52
N ILE A 212 21.75 -6.44 13.93
CA ILE A 212 22.25 -5.25 14.63
C ILE A 212 21.48 -4.06 14.06
N GLU A 213 20.72 -3.37 14.90
CA GLU A 213 19.89 -2.23 14.51
C GLU A 213 20.38 -0.95 15.18
N LEU A 214 20.79 0.01 14.37
CA LEU A 214 21.24 1.32 14.79
C LEU A 214 20.07 2.30 14.81
N ILE A 215 19.67 2.73 16.01
CA ILE A 215 18.60 3.71 16.21
C ILE A 215 19.18 5.12 16.32
N GLU A 216 20.25 5.30 17.08
CA GLU A 216 20.96 6.57 17.23
C GLU A 216 22.47 6.27 17.25
N PRO A 217 23.35 7.09 16.66
CA PRO A 217 23.09 8.38 15.98
C PRO A 217 22.66 8.24 14.50
N ARG A 218 22.29 9.37 13.87
CA ARG A 218 21.90 9.42 12.43
C ARG A 218 23.01 9.01 11.48
N ARG A 219 24.27 9.30 11.81
CA ARG A 219 25.46 8.94 11.04
C ARG A 219 26.48 8.34 11.97
N ILE A 220 27.12 7.26 11.52
CA ILE A 220 28.15 6.54 12.27
C ILE A 220 29.27 6.14 11.31
N ASN A 221 30.49 6.06 11.81
CA ASN A 221 31.65 5.52 11.11
C ASN A 221 32.34 4.49 12.02
N ASN A 222 33.08 3.56 11.42
CA ASN A 222 33.82 2.50 12.15
C ASN A 222 32.93 1.70 13.11
N PHE A 223 31.66 1.46 12.74
CA PHE A 223 30.72 0.76 13.60
C PHE A 223 31.10 -0.72 13.72
N THR A 224 31.43 -1.13 14.93
CA THR A 224 32.02 -2.45 15.21
C THR A 224 31.37 -3.09 16.42
N VAL A 225 31.06 -4.39 16.30
CA VAL A 225 30.60 -5.25 17.40
C VAL A 225 31.66 -6.31 17.66
N LYS A 226 32.15 -6.41 18.89
CA LYS A 226 33.09 -7.43 19.34
C LYS A 226 32.39 -8.38 20.31
N LEU A 227 32.57 -9.68 20.10
CA LEU A 227 32.09 -10.72 20.99
C LEU A 227 33.31 -11.45 21.55
N ILE A 228 33.46 -11.49 22.87
CA ILE A 228 34.64 -12.02 23.54
C ILE A 228 34.19 -13.12 24.53
N PRO A 229 34.62 -14.38 24.35
CA PRO A 229 34.29 -15.44 25.29
C PRO A 229 35.04 -15.22 26.60
N GLN A 230 34.39 -15.46 27.75
CA GLN A 230 35.09 -15.47 29.05
C GLN A 230 35.86 -16.77 29.30
N ALA A 231 35.62 -17.81 28.48
CA ALA A 231 36.35 -19.07 28.54
C ALA A 231 37.80 -18.90 28.08
N ILE A 232 38.74 -19.41 28.88
CA ILE A 232 40.18 -19.32 28.60
C ILE A 232 40.53 -20.16 27.37
N GLY A 233 41.34 -19.59 26.47
CA GLY A 233 41.86 -20.29 25.29
C GLY A 233 41.03 -20.13 24.01
N TYR A 234 39.98 -19.32 24.03
CA TYR A 234 39.12 -19.07 22.86
C TYR A 234 39.28 -17.64 22.33
N SER A 235 39.29 -17.48 21.01
CA SER A 235 39.33 -16.17 20.35
C SER A 235 37.94 -15.55 20.30
N GLY A 236 37.89 -14.23 20.47
CA GLY A 236 36.69 -13.43 20.18
C GLY A 236 36.44 -13.25 18.68
N ILE A 237 35.28 -12.68 18.37
CA ILE A 237 34.79 -12.40 17.02
C ILE A 237 34.61 -10.88 16.90
N GLN A 238 35.13 -10.27 15.84
CA GLN A 238 34.91 -8.86 15.53
C GLN A 238 34.11 -8.74 14.23
N ILE A 239 33.01 -7.99 14.29
CA ILE A 239 32.10 -7.75 13.18
C ILE A 239 32.15 -6.26 12.84
N ASN A 240 32.62 -5.95 11.63
CA ASN A 240 32.55 -4.60 11.09
C ASN A 240 31.17 -4.43 10.44
N VAL A 241 30.33 -3.60 11.03
CA VAL A 241 28.94 -3.46 10.63
C VAL A 241 28.86 -2.51 9.43
N PRO A 242 28.30 -2.93 8.29
CA PRO A 242 28.28 -2.12 7.06
C PRO A 242 27.16 -1.06 7.10
N LEU A 243 27.10 -0.25 8.16
CA LEU A 243 26.15 0.84 8.32
C LEU A 243 26.89 2.16 8.48
N THR A 244 26.50 3.15 7.69
CA THR A 244 26.96 4.54 7.78
C THR A 244 25.88 5.48 8.34
N SER A 245 24.66 4.99 8.48
CA SER A 245 23.49 5.71 9.00
C SER A 245 22.51 4.75 9.68
N GLN A 246 21.46 5.29 10.29
CA GLN A 246 20.35 4.52 10.86
C GLN A 246 19.87 3.41 9.93
N GLY A 247 19.60 2.25 10.51
CA GLY A 247 19.21 1.05 9.78
C GLY A 247 19.57 -0.23 10.52
N ALA A 248 19.35 -1.37 9.87
CA ALA A 248 19.68 -2.68 10.40
C ALA A 248 20.65 -3.41 9.47
N ALA A 249 21.63 -4.08 10.05
CA ALA A 249 22.52 -5.01 9.39
C ALA A 249 22.23 -6.42 9.87
N ILE A 250 22.34 -7.39 8.97
CA ILE A 250 22.17 -8.80 9.27
C ILE A 250 23.52 -9.49 9.06
N VAL A 251 23.96 -10.19 10.10
CA VAL A 251 25.05 -11.15 10.07
C VAL A 251 24.41 -12.51 9.85
N SER A 252 24.60 -13.06 8.66
CA SER A 252 23.95 -14.28 8.18
C SER A 252 24.41 -15.51 8.94
N GLY A 253 23.49 -16.47 9.10
CA GLY A 253 23.79 -17.83 9.57
C GLY A 253 24.27 -18.75 8.44
N ASP A 254 25.10 -18.24 7.53
CA ASP A 254 25.67 -18.98 6.39
C ASP A 254 26.93 -19.78 6.77
N GLY A 255 27.27 -19.82 8.06
CA GLY A 255 28.48 -20.45 8.59
C GLY A 255 29.62 -19.47 8.84
N THR A 256 29.47 -18.17 8.54
CA THR A 256 30.50 -17.15 8.83
C THR A 256 30.49 -16.68 10.28
N PHE A 257 29.34 -16.73 10.95
CA PHE A 257 29.20 -16.39 12.36
C PHE A 257 29.01 -17.66 13.21
N VAL A 258 30.10 -18.13 13.79
CA VAL A 258 30.15 -19.38 14.57
C VAL A 258 30.63 -19.10 15.99
N LEU A 259 29.81 -19.49 16.97
CA LEU A 259 30.16 -19.44 18.38
C LEU A 259 30.81 -20.77 18.78
N ASN A 260 32.08 -20.72 19.15
CA ASN A 260 32.94 -21.90 19.28
C ASN A 260 32.92 -22.54 20.69
N VAL A 261 32.41 -21.85 21.70
CA VAL A 261 32.45 -22.31 23.09
C VAL A 261 31.16 -21.90 23.84
N PRO A 262 30.59 -22.80 24.67
CA PRO A 262 29.50 -22.43 25.56
C PRO A 262 30.00 -21.56 26.71
N GLY A 263 29.09 -20.85 27.39
CA GLY A 263 29.41 -19.99 28.53
C GLY A 263 29.10 -18.52 28.29
N ILE A 264 29.64 -17.64 29.12
CA ILE A 264 29.37 -16.19 29.05
C ILE A 264 30.27 -15.53 28.00
N TRP A 265 29.65 -14.73 27.15
CA TRP A 265 30.30 -13.91 26.14
C TRP A 265 30.02 -12.44 26.42
N ASN A 266 31.06 -11.62 26.41
CA ASN A 266 30.94 -10.17 26.48
C ASN A 266 30.72 -9.63 25.06
N ILE A 267 29.73 -8.77 24.90
CA ILE A 267 29.45 -8.04 23.67
C ILE A 267 29.84 -6.59 23.90
N GLU A 268 30.78 -6.08 23.11
CA GLU A 268 31.19 -4.68 23.12
C GLU A 268 30.84 -4.02 21.78
N ILE A 269 30.20 -2.86 21.85
CA ILE A 269 29.78 -2.08 20.69
C ILE A 269 30.53 -0.76 20.70
N SER A 270 31.11 -0.42 19.56
CA SER A 270 31.85 0.83 19.39
C SER A 270 31.55 1.47 18.04
N GLY A 271 31.69 2.78 17.97
CA GLY A 271 31.53 3.54 16.74
C GLY A 271 31.97 4.99 16.94
N THR A 272 32.08 5.70 15.83
CA THR A 272 32.60 7.07 15.80
C THR A 272 31.63 7.97 15.05
N THR A 273 31.58 9.24 15.42
CA THR A 273 30.76 10.27 14.78
C THR A 273 31.63 11.44 14.34
N THR A 274 31.05 12.40 13.63
CA THR A 274 31.74 13.66 13.31
C THR A 274 32.13 14.47 14.56
N THR A 275 31.50 14.20 15.70
CA THR A 275 31.79 14.84 17.00
C THR A 275 32.79 14.07 17.86
N GLY A 276 33.37 12.98 17.34
CA GLY A 276 34.32 12.11 18.05
C GLY A 276 33.78 10.71 18.33
N ASP A 277 34.52 9.96 19.13
CA ASP A 277 34.20 8.58 19.49
C ASP A 277 32.95 8.51 20.39
N LEU A 278 32.14 7.49 20.15
CA LEU A 278 31.01 7.16 21.03
C LEU A 278 31.51 6.35 22.22
N GLU A 279 30.89 6.58 23.38
CA GLU A 279 31.10 5.74 24.55
C GLU A 279 30.66 4.30 24.21
N LYS A 280 31.50 3.34 24.59
CA LYS A 280 31.26 1.93 24.29
C LYS A 280 30.06 1.42 25.06
N LEU A 281 29.19 0.68 24.37
CA LEU A 281 28.11 -0.06 25.00
C LEU A 281 28.56 -1.49 25.20
N ALA A 282 28.26 -2.08 26.36
CA ALA A 282 28.64 -3.45 26.65
C ALA A 282 27.50 -4.22 27.31
N THR A 283 27.41 -5.51 27.01
CA THR A 283 26.53 -6.45 27.68
C THR A 283 27.15 -7.85 27.71
N THR A 284 26.51 -8.78 28.39
CA THR A 284 26.90 -10.18 28.46
C THR A 284 25.77 -11.08 28.00
N PHE A 285 26.10 -12.17 27.33
CA PHE A 285 25.12 -13.16 26.91
C PHE A 285 25.63 -14.58 27.19
N ALA A 286 24.72 -15.50 27.54
CA ALA A 286 25.05 -16.89 27.80
C ALA A 286 24.82 -17.74 26.54
N VAL A 287 25.89 -18.37 26.03
CA VAL A 287 25.84 -19.40 24.99
C VAL A 287 25.58 -20.74 25.63
N THR A 288 24.56 -21.44 25.14
CA THR A 288 24.30 -22.85 25.50
C THR A 288 24.88 -23.80 24.47
N GLU A 289 25.13 -25.04 24.86
CA GLU A 289 25.56 -26.06 23.88
C GLU A 289 24.42 -26.36 22.91
N ALA A 290 24.75 -26.46 21.61
CA ALA A 290 23.79 -26.90 20.63
C ALA A 290 23.36 -28.34 20.91
N SER A 291 22.05 -28.54 21.09
CA SER A 291 21.48 -29.89 20.98
C SER A 291 21.72 -30.40 19.55
N ALA A 292 22.00 -31.69 19.40
CA ALA A 292 22.33 -32.33 18.11
C ALA A 292 21.23 -32.28 17.02
N ILE A 293 20.23 -31.41 17.16
CA ILE A 293 19.11 -31.22 16.24
C ILE A 293 19.40 -29.94 15.44
N SER A 294 19.79 -30.10 14.17
CA SER A 294 20.06 -29.00 13.25
C SER A 294 18.78 -28.25 12.90
N THR A 295 18.56 -27.08 13.49
CA THR A 295 17.50 -26.17 13.03
C THR A 295 18.05 -25.33 11.88
N VAL A 296 17.88 -25.79 10.65
CA VAL A 296 18.20 -25.00 9.46
C VAL A 296 17.25 -23.80 9.41
N THR A 297 17.79 -22.60 9.58
CA THR A 297 17.06 -21.36 9.34
C THR A 297 17.04 -21.13 7.83
N THR A 298 15.89 -21.38 7.20
CA THR A 298 15.67 -20.95 5.82
C THR A 298 15.43 -19.43 5.83
N LEU A 299 16.17 -18.70 5.01
CA LEU A 299 15.91 -17.31 4.66
C LEU A 299 14.42 -17.16 4.29
N PRO A 300 13.73 -16.06 4.63
CA PRO A 300 12.40 -15.83 4.10
C PRO A 300 12.50 -15.82 2.58
N THR A 301 11.93 -16.85 1.95
CA THR A 301 11.65 -16.84 0.52
C THR A 301 10.84 -15.59 0.26
N VAL A 302 11.34 -14.72 -0.62
CA VAL A 302 10.52 -13.67 -1.21
C VAL A 302 9.35 -14.39 -1.84
N VAL A 303 8.18 -14.29 -1.22
CA VAL A 303 6.93 -14.73 -1.84
C VAL A 303 6.71 -13.75 -2.99
N SER A 304 7.28 -14.05 -4.14
CA SER A 304 6.75 -13.56 -5.40
C SER A 304 5.32 -14.10 -5.44
N LEU A 305 4.34 -13.20 -5.32
CA LEU A 305 2.95 -13.54 -5.61
C LEU A 305 2.93 -14.34 -6.91
N PRO A 306 2.18 -15.45 -7.00
CA PRO A 306 2.00 -16.10 -8.28
C PRO A 306 1.48 -15.04 -9.24
N THR A 307 2.28 -14.73 -10.26
CA THR A 307 1.75 -14.05 -11.44
C THR A 307 0.81 -15.07 -12.02
N THR A 308 -0.49 -14.92 -11.73
CA THR A 308 -1.54 -15.67 -12.43
C THR A 308 -1.48 -15.23 -13.87
N ALA A 309 -0.59 -15.84 -14.65
CA ALA A 309 -0.76 -15.93 -16.08
C ALA A 309 -2.01 -16.78 -16.29
N THR A 310 -3.16 -16.12 -16.45
CA THR A 310 -4.34 -16.76 -17.03
C THR A 310 -3.97 -17.14 -18.46
N THR A 311 -3.39 -18.32 -18.64
CA THR A 311 -3.34 -18.97 -19.94
C THR A 311 -4.77 -19.36 -20.28
N LEU A 312 -5.41 -18.59 -21.15
CA LEU A 312 -6.64 -19.00 -21.82
C LEU A 312 -6.32 -20.28 -22.60
N SER A 313 -6.82 -21.43 -22.14
CA SER A 313 -6.80 -22.67 -22.92
C SER A 313 -7.74 -22.51 -24.10
N SER A 314 -7.24 -22.04 -25.25
CA SER A 314 -7.92 -22.25 -26.53
C SER A 314 -7.71 -23.71 -26.94
N VAL A 315 -8.69 -24.55 -26.67
CA VAL A 315 -8.77 -25.91 -27.24
C VAL A 315 -9.04 -25.76 -28.74
N ILE A 316 -7.99 -25.90 -29.55
CA ILE A 316 -8.13 -26.21 -30.98
C ILE A 316 -7.93 -27.71 -31.10
N THR A 317 -9.03 -28.44 -31.33
CA THR A 317 -9.03 -29.87 -31.59
C THR A 317 -8.52 -30.11 -33.01
N LEU A 318 -7.35 -30.71 -33.16
CA LEU A 318 -6.90 -31.31 -34.42
C LEU A 318 -7.28 -32.80 -34.44
N PRO A 319 -7.75 -33.35 -35.56
CA PRO A 319 -8.16 -34.75 -35.63
C PRO A 319 -6.97 -35.71 -35.55
N PRO A 320 -7.17 -36.96 -35.08
CA PRO A 320 -6.09 -37.88 -34.78
C PRO A 320 -5.43 -38.44 -36.05
N VAL A 321 -4.09 -38.41 -36.06
CA VAL A 321 -3.24 -39.09 -37.04
C VAL A 321 -3.17 -40.58 -36.66
N THR A 322 -3.66 -41.44 -37.55
CA THR A 322 -3.60 -42.90 -37.41
C THR A 322 -2.21 -43.40 -37.77
N THR A 323 -1.52 -44.09 -36.85
CA THR A 323 -0.24 -44.75 -37.12
C THR A 323 -0.47 -46.18 -37.62
N LEU A 324 0.19 -46.57 -38.71
CA LEU A 324 0.21 -47.96 -39.20
C LEU A 324 1.18 -48.83 -38.39
N PRO A 325 0.92 -50.15 -38.26
CA PRO A 325 1.76 -51.07 -37.48
C PRO A 325 3.01 -51.55 -38.23
N SER A 326 4.11 -51.68 -37.47
CA SER A 326 5.41 -52.19 -37.93
C SER A 326 5.38 -53.68 -38.24
N VAL A 327 5.94 -54.06 -39.39
CA VAL A 327 6.09 -55.44 -39.85
C VAL A 327 7.37 -56.09 -39.30
N ILE A 328 7.23 -57.38 -39.04
CA ILE A 328 8.13 -58.39 -38.46
C ILE A 328 9.43 -58.57 -39.28
N THR A 329 10.57 -58.72 -38.60
CA THR A 329 11.83 -59.21 -39.20
C THR A 329 12.16 -60.61 -38.66
N LEU A 330 12.32 -61.58 -39.57
CA LEU A 330 12.68 -62.99 -39.34
C LEU A 330 14.22 -63.20 -39.26
N PRO A 331 14.70 -64.34 -38.69
CA PRO A 331 16.11 -64.59 -38.36
C PRO A 331 16.95 -65.09 -39.56
N PRO A 332 18.30 -65.18 -39.42
CA PRO A 332 19.22 -65.16 -40.55
C PRO A 332 19.46 -66.56 -41.15
N ALA A 333 19.73 -66.60 -42.46
CA ALA A 333 20.28 -67.76 -43.14
C ALA A 333 21.49 -67.37 -44.00
N SER A 334 22.53 -68.17 -43.86
CA SER A 334 23.84 -68.17 -44.51
C SER A 334 23.80 -68.11 -46.03
N THR A 335 24.83 -67.51 -46.65
CA THR A 335 25.44 -68.09 -47.86
C THR A 335 26.86 -67.59 -48.09
N THR A 336 27.71 -68.58 -48.36
CA THR A 336 29.12 -68.60 -48.74
C THR A 336 29.34 -68.36 -50.24
N VAL A 337 30.59 -67.94 -50.60
CA VAL A 337 31.30 -68.08 -51.90
C VAL A 337 30.73 -67.17 -53.02
N GLY A 338 31.49 -66.44 -53.83
CA GLY A 338 32.89 -66.48 -54.25
C GLY A 338 32.91 -66.28 -55.77
N GLY A 339 33.82 -65.45 -56.29
CA GLY A 339 33.95 -65.12 -57.72
C GLY A 339 34.50 -63.73 -57.94
#